data_AF-A0A2V6Z4S0-F1
#
_entry.id   AF-A0A2V6Z4S0-F1
#
_cell.length_a   1.000
_cell.length_b   1.000
_cell.length_c   1.000
_cell.angle_alpha   90.00
_cell.angle_beta   90.00
_cell.angle_gamma   90.00
#
_symmetry.space_group_name_H-M   'P 1'
#
loop_
_entity.id
_entity.type
_entity.pdbx_description
1 polymer ?
#
loop_
_entity_poly.entity_id
_entity_poly.type
_entity_poly.pdbx_seq_one_letter_code
_entity_poly.pdbx_strand_id
1 'polypeptide(L)' 'MSSVVGLVTIGQSPRSDVVPEIAALIGPGVDVQEAGALDGLGHSEIEALAPTGHDEILVTPTIFSASPPWNAGARR' A
#
# COMPACT_ATOMS: atom_id res chain seq x y z
N MET A 1 27.42 5.68 -11.74
CA MET A 1 26.58 4.98 -10.74
C MET A 1 25.16 5.43 -11.00
N SER A 2 24.21 4.52 -11.22
CA SER A 2 22.79 4.87 -11.24
C SER A 2 22.34 5.13 -9.81
N SER A 3 21.51 6.15 -9.61
CA SER A 3 20.84 6.35 -8.32
C SER A 3 19.76 5.27 -8.17
N VAL A 4 19.56 4.78 -6.95
CA VAL A 4 18.50 3.80 -6.66
C VAL A 4 17.36 4.50 -5.93
N VAL A 5 16.12 4.25 -6.33
CA VAL A 5 14.90 4.70 -5.65
C VAL A 5 14.10 3.49 -5.22
N GLY A 6 13.80 3.43 -3.92
CA GLY A 6 12.90 2.42 -3.36
C GLY A 6 11.44 2.91 -3.36
N LEU A 7 10.52 2.08 -3.84
CA LEU A 7 9.08 2.29 -3.77
C LEU A 7 8.46 1.24 -2.84
N VAL A 8 7.92 1.69 -1.71
CA VAL A 8 7.30 0.82 -0.71
C VAL A 8 5.78 0.94 -0.78
N THR A 9 5.10 -0.20 -1.01
CA THR A 9 3.64 -0.28 -1.13
C THR A 9 3.03 -0.92 0.11
N ILE A 10 1.92 -0.38 0.62
CA ILE A 10 1.18 -0.94 1.77
C ILE A 10 0.63 -2.35 1.48
N GLY A 11 0.30 -2.62 0.21
CA GLY A 11 -0.10 -3.93 -0.28
C GLY A 11 1.07 -4.77 -0.80
N GLN A 12 0.84 -5.46 -1.91
CA GLN A 12 1.85 -6.26 -2.61
C GLN A 12 2.50 -5.47 -3.75
N SER A 13 3.75 -5.81 -4.05
CA SER A 13 4.52 -5.36 -5.20
C SER A 13 4.59 -6.46 -6.29
N PRO A 14 4.91 -6.10 -7.54
CA PRO A 14 5.01 -4.74 -8.07
C PRO A 14 3.63 -4.07 -8.23
N ARG A 15 3.58 -2.74 -8.19
CA ARG A 15 2.33 -2.00 -8.39
C ARG A 15 2.20 -1.48 -9.82
N SER A 16 1.80 -2.39 -10.70
CA SER A 16 1.86 -2.24 -12.17
C SER A 16 1.02 -1.11 -12.76
N ASP A 17 0.04 -0.58 -12.04
CA ASP A 17 -0.85 0.48 -12.50
C ASP A 17 -0.23 1.88 -12.38
N VAL A 18 0.66 2.11 -11.43
CA VAL A 18 1.21 3.46 -11.14
C VAL A 18 2.74 3.53 -11.19
N VAL A 19 3.45 2.44 -10.86
CA VAL A 19 4.92 2.45 -10.80
C VAL A 19 5.57 2.77 -12.15
N PRO A 20 5.08 2.24 -13.31
CA PRO A 20 5.63 2.62 -14.60
C PRO A 20 5.53 4.13 -14.89
N GLU A 21 4.45 4.77 -14.47
CA GLU A 21 4.24 6.21 -14.64
C GLU A 21 5.20 7.03 -13.75
N ILE A 22 5.35 6.62 -12.48
CA ILE A 22 6.31 7.24 -11.55
C ILE A 22 7.74 7.12 -12.08
N ALA A 23 8.13 5.94 -12.57
CA ALA A 23 9.45 5.70 -13.14
C ALA A 23 9.70 6.62 -14.36
N ALA A 24 8.70 6.81 -15.21
CA ALA A 24 8.79 7.74 -16.35
C ALA A 24 8.98 9.20 -15.91
N LEU A 25 8.35 9.62 -14.80
CA LEU A 25 8.49 10.97 -14.23
C LEU A 25 9.86 11.20 -13.57
N ILE A 26 10.41 10.19 -12.90
CA ILE A 26 11.75 10.24 -12.30
C ILE A 26 12.83 10.41 -13.39
N GLY A 27 12.63 9.76 -14.53
CA GLY A 27 13.51 9.87 -15.70
C GLY A 27 14.61 8.80 -15.74
N PRO A 28 15.41 8.80 -16.83
CA PRO A 28 16.40 7.76 -17.08
C PRO A 28 17.58 7.82 -16.11
N GLY A 29 18.25 6.68 -15.92
CA GLY A 29 19.46 6.59 -15.09
C GLY A 29 19.19 6.36 -13.59
N VAL A 30 17.92 6.15 -13.22
CA VAL A 30 17.51 5.68 -11.89
C VAL A 30 17.05 4.23 -11.97
N ASP A 31 17.52 3.42 -11.04
CA ASP A 31 17.04 2.06 -10.81
C ASP A 31 15.90 2.08 -9.79
N VAL A 32 14.75 1.55 -10.14
CA VAL A 32 13.56 1.51 -9.27
C VAL A 32 13.47 0.13 -8.64
N GLN A 33 13.50 0.08 -7.31
CA GLN A 33 13.28 -1.15 -6.55
C GLN A 33 11.95 -1.08 -5.82
N GLU A 34 11.13 -2.11 -5.98
CA GLU A 34 9.81 -2.19 -5.37
C GLU A 34 9.82 -3.18 -4.19
N ALA A 35 9.07 -2.86 -3.15
CA ALA A 35 8.76 -3.78 -2.06
C ALA A 35 7.34 -3.53 -1.56
N GLY A 36 6.59 -4.61 -1.32
CA GLY A 36 5.25 -4.58 -0.76
C GLY A 36 5.26 -5.12 0.67
N ALA A 37 4.49 -4.50 1.56
CA ALA A 37 4.34 -4.98 2.93
C ALA A 37 3.66 -6.35 3.03
N LEU A 38 2.97 -6.79 1.96
CA LEU A 38 2.31 -8.10 1.88
C LEU A 38 3.03 -9.08 0.93
N ASP A 39 4.25 -8.76 0.49
CA ASP A 39 4.98 -9.63 -0.44
C ASP A 39 5.33 -10.97 0.20
N GLY A 40 5.24 -12.03 -0.59
CA GLY A 40 5.52 -13.40 -0.12
C GLY A 40 4.45 -14.01 0.78
N LEU A 41 3.40 -13.26 1.17
CA LEU A 41 2.30 -13.78 1.98
C LEU A 41 1.24 -14.47 1.12
N GLY A 42 0.78 -15.62 1.60
CA GLY A 42 -0.38 -16.32 1.08
C GLY A 42 -1.69 -15.71 1.56
N HIS A 43 -2.80 -16.14 0.95
CA HIS A 43 -4.12 -15.58 1.24
C HIS A 43 -4.52 -15.67 2.72
N SER A 44 -4.33 -16.84 3.33
CA SER A 44 -4.66 -17.06 4.75
C SER A 44 -3.80 -16.23 5.71
N GLU A 45 -2.55 -15.95 5.34
CA GLU A 45 -1.65 -15.11 6.13
C GLU A 45 -2.08 -13.64 6.05
N ILE A 46 -2.53 -13.20 4.87
CA ILE A 46 -3.11 -11.86 4.68
C ILE A 46 -4.43 -11.72 5.45
N GLU A 47 -5.30 -12.74 5.43
CA GLU A 47 -6.55 -12.72 6.21
C GLU A 47 -6.29 -12.62 7.72
N ALA A 48 -5.22 -13.25 8.22
CA ALA A 48 -4.83 -13.14 9.63
C ALA A 48 -4.31 -11.73 10.01
N LEU A 49 -3.93 -10.90 9.02
CA LEU A 49 -3.54 -9.50 9.19
C LEU A 49 -4.74 -8.54 9.04
N ALA A 50 -5.98 -9.04 9.00
CA ALA A 50 -7.15 -8.20 8.93
C ALA A 50 -7.18 -7.18 10.10
N PRO A 51 -7.59 -5.91 9.84
CA PRO A 51 -7.61 -4.88 10.87
C PRO A 51 -8.46 -5.26 12.07
N THR A 52 -7.94 -4.97 13.25
CA THR A 52 -8.62 -5.07 14.54
C THR A 52 -9.17 -3.71 14.97
N GLY A 53 -9.96 -3.70 16.04
CA GLY A 53 -10.60 -2.47 16.54
C GLY A 53 -9.67 -1.36 17.02
N HIS A 54 -8.38 -1.63 17.14
CA HIS A 54 -7.38 -0.74 17.71
C HIS A 54 -6.27 -0.32 16.73
N ASP A 55 -6.28 -0.85 15.49
CA ASP A 55 -5.25 -0.52 14.50
C ASP A 55 -5.41 0.90 13.95
N GLU A 56 -4.29 1.54 13.65
CA GLU A 56 -4.28 2.85 13.00
C GLU A 56 -4.76 2.72 11.55
N ILE A 57 -5.83 3.44 11.22
CA ILE A 57 -6.40 3.44 9.89
C ILE A 57 -5.79 4.57 9.08
N LEU A 58 -4.95 4.21 8.10
CA LEU A 58 -4.35 5.15 7.15
C LEU A 58 -5.32 5.45 6.00
N VAL A 59 -6.22 6.40 6.23
CA VAL A 59 -7.17 6.88 5.20
C VAL A 59 -7.17 8.41 5.17
N THR A 60 -7.29 8.99 3.98
CA THR A 60 -7.66 10.41 3.85
C THR A 60 -9.18 10.50 3.81
N PRO A 61 -9.85 11.05 4.83
CA PRO A 61 -11.29 11.21 4.79
C PRO A 61 -11.65 12.20 3.68
N THR A 62 -12.35 11.75 2.66
CA THR A 62 -13.03 12.67 1.75
C THR A 62 -14.19 13.33 2.50
N ILE A 63 -14.35 14.64 2.33
CA ILE A 63 -15.19 15.55 3.14
C ILE A 63 -16.71 15.21 3.21
N PHE A 64 -17.14 14.08 2.66
CA PHE A 64 -18.52 13.61 2.63
C PHE A 64 -18.81 12.30 3.38
N SER A 65 -17.82 11.59 3.93
CA SER A 65 -18.09 10.33 4.64
C SER A 65 -18.21 10.55 6.15
N ALA A 66 -19.39 10.96 6.61
CA ALA A 66 -19.76 10.80 8.01
C ALA A 66 -19.81 9.29 8.31
N SER A 67 -18.79 8.80 9.02
CA SER A 67 -18.62 7.39 9.44
C SER A 67 -18.50 6.38 8.29
N PRO A 68 -17.27 5.99 7.94
CA PRO A 68 -17.09 5.04 6.88
C PRO A 68 -17.38 3.58 7.27
N PRO A 69 -17.83 2.73 6.31
CA PRO A 69 -18.32 1.37 6.57
C PRO A 69 -17.24 0.40 7.07
N TRP A 70 -15.95 0.68 6.82
CA TRP A 70 -14.85 -0.15 7.30
C TRP A 70 -14.71 -0.16 8.84
N ASN A 71 -15.34 0.78 9.56
CA ASN A 71 -15.37 0.81 11.02
C ASN A 71 -16.47 -0.08 11.65
N ALA A 72 -17.34 -0.71 10.85
CA ALA A 72 -18.49 -1.47 11.36
C ALA A 72 -18.11 -2.81 12.02
N GLY A 73 -16.94 -3.39 11.69
CA GLY A 73 -16.43 -4.63 12.28
C GLY A 73 -15.47 -4.45 13.45
N ALA A 74 -14.92 -3.23 13.62
CA ALA A 74 -13.91 -2.86 14.61
C ALA A 74 -14.46 -2.64 16.04
N ARG A 75 -15.78 -2.79 16.25
CA ARG A 75 -16.46 -2.57 17.54
C ARG A 75 -16.98 -3.88 18.15
N ARG A 76 -16.14 -4.92 18.21
CA ARG A 76 -16.39 -6.08 19.06
C ARG A 76 -15.18 -6.37 19.91
#